data_AF-A0A8C0HBL5-F1
#
_entry.id   AF-A0A8C0HBL5-F1
#
_cell.length_a   1.000
_cell.length_b   1.000
_cell.length_c   1.000
_cell.angle_alpha   90.00
_cell.angle_beta   90.00
_cell.angle_gamma   90.00
#
_symmetry.space_group_name_H-M   'P 1'
#
loop_
_entity.id
_entity.type
_entity.pdbx_description
1 polymer ?
#
loop_
_entity_poly.entity_id
_entity_poly.type
_entity_poly.pdbx_seq_one_letter_code
_entity_poly.pdbx_strand_id
1 'polypeptide(L)'
;MAEVAAVLLPGEAEALVQALRSGPLRNTGDRGWLRQHEAIEKLNMQAILSASAGQEQLLIELLVNYAKIPTLIEELISVEIWKHKVFPVLCQLEDFKPKSTFPIYLVLHHEASIVNLLETVFFHKEICESAEDTILDLIDYSYRKLTLLAAWKRLLPFPLPVYSRPQGELVGGG
;
A
#
# COMPACT_ATOMS: atom_id res chain seq x y z
N MET A 1 -1.61 26.89 -20.03
CA MET A 1 -1.82 26.58 -18.60
C MET A 1 -2.43 25.20 -18.57
N ALA A 2 -1.62 24.16 -18.30
CA ALA A 2 -2.16 22.80 -18.20
C ALA A 2 -3.02 22.74 -16.94
N GLU A 3 -4.27 22.33 -17.10
CA GLU A 3 -5.19 22.06 -16.00
C GLU A 3 -4.58 20.95 -15.16
N VAL A 4 -4.19 21.28 -13.92
CA VAL A 4 -3.62 20.31 -12.99
C VAL A 4 -4.75 19.36 -12.62
N ALA A 5 -4.59 18.08 -12.94
CA ALA A 5 -5.51 17.05 -12.49
C ALA A 5 -5.40 16.92 -10.96
N ALA A 6 -6.22 17.66 -10.23
CA ALA A 6 -6.37 17.55 -8.78
C ALA A 6 -7.57 16.65 -8.48
N VAL A 7 -7.34 15.61 -7.68
CA VAL A 7 -8.40 14.70 -7.22
C VAL A 7 -9.11 15.28 -5.98
N LEU A 8 -8.38 16.09 -5.21
CA LEU A 8 -8.88 16.71 -3.98
C LEU A 8 -8.70 18.22 -4.03
N LEU A 9 -9.72 18.94 -3.54
CA LEU A 9 -9.55 20.35 -3.22
C LEU A 9 -8.64 20.51 -1.98
N PRO A 10 -7.91 21.62 -1.83
CA PRO A 10 -7.02 21.87 -0.69
C PRO A 10 -7.67 21.61 0.69
N GLY A 11 -8.89 22.14 0.91
CA GLY A 11 -9.61 21.95 2.17
C GLY A 11 -10.10 20.52 2.39
N GLU A 12 -10.35 19.75 1.33
CA GLU A 12 -10.69 18.33 1.44
C GLU A 12 -9.46 17.51 1.82
N ALA A 13 -8.30 17.80 1.20
CA ALA A 13 -7.04 17.14 1.54
C ALA A 13 -6.68 17.38 3.02
N GLU A 14 -6.82 18.62 3.50
CA GLU A 14 -6.61 18.96 4.91
C GLU A 14 -7.54 18.19 5.84
N ALA A 15 -8.85 18.19 5.57
CA ALA A 15 -9.82 17.47 6.39
C ALA A 15 -9.54 15.96 6.43
N LEU A 16 -9.14 15.36 5.30
CA LEU A 16 -8.78 13.95 5.23
C LEU A 16 -7.52 13.63 6.02
N VAL A 17 -6.45 14.41 5.85
CA VAL A 17 -5.19 14.23 6.59
C VAL A 17 -5.43 14.37 8.10
N GLN A 18 -6.14 15.41 8.52
CA GLN A 18 -6.43 15.64 9.93
C GLN A 18 -7.22 14.48 10.56
N ALA A 19 -8.16 13.90 9.81
CA ALA A 19 -9.02 12.80 10.26
C ALA A 19 -8.33 11.43 10.34
N LEU A 20 -7.13 11.27 9.76
CA LEU A 20 -6.34 10.03 9.87
C LEU A 20 -6.08 9.70 11.35
N ARG A 21 -6.30 8.44 11.73
CA ARG A 21 -6.11 7.98 13.11
C ARG A 21 -5.71 6.51 13.14
N SER A 22 -4.91 6.13 14.12
CA SER A 22 -4.74 4.72 14.43
C SER A 22 -5.93 4.21 15.23
N GLY A 23 -6.22 2.92 15.11
CA GLY A 23 -7.32 2.27 15.78
C GLY A 23 -6.93 0.89 16.30
N PRO A 24 -7.72 0.31 17.21
CA PRO A 24 -7.44 -1.03 17.69
C PRO A 24 -7.64 -2.05 16.56
N LEU A 25 -6.77 -3.05 16.48
CA LEU A 25 -6.77 -4.12 15.47
C LEU A 25 -8.14 -4.79 15.27
N ARG A 26 -8.97 -4.88 16.32
CA ARG A 26 -10.32 -5.47 16.27
C ARG A 26 -11.29 -4.69 15.39
N ASN A 27 -11.02 -3.41 15.12
CA ASN A 27 -11.87 -2.54 14.30
C ASN A 27 -11.56 -2.65 12.81
N THR A 28 -10.53 -3.39 12.40
CA THR A 28 -10.17 -3.59 10.99
C THR A 28 -11.37 -4.15 10.20
N GLY A 29 -11.74 -3.46 9.12
CA GLY A 29 -12.88 -3.80 8.27
C GLY A 29 -14.24 -3.26 8.74
N ASP A 30 -14.30 -2.54 9.87
CA ASP A 30 -15.52 -1.85 10.29
C ASP A 30 -15.82 -0.60 9.45
N ARG A 31 -16.98 0.04 9.66
CA ARG A 31 -17.38 1.23 8.88
C ARG A 31 -16.43 2.42 9.05
N GLY A 32 -15.80 2.57 10.21
CA GLY A 32 -14.85 3.64 10.46
C GLY A 32 -13.54 3.41 9.71
N TRP A 33 -13.05 2.17 9.75
CA TRP A 33 -11.88 1.72 9.02
C TRP A 33 -12.07 1.83 7.51
N LEU A 34 -13.23 1.43 6.98
CA LEU A 34 -13.54 1.55 5.54
C LEU A 34 -13.49 3.00 5.03
N ARG A 35 -13.97 3.96 5.83
CA ARG A 35 -13.87 5.39 5.50
C ARG A 35 -12.42 5.87 5.49
N GLN A 36 -11.60 5.37 6.40
CA GLN A 36 -10.18 5.70 6.45
C GLN A 36 -9.43 5.08 5.27
N HIS A 37 -9.78 3.85 4.86
CA HIS A 37 -9.27 3.25 3.63
C HIS A 37 -9.55 4.13 2.42
N GLU A 38 -10.80 4.58 2.25
CA GLU A 38 -11.17 5.50 1.16
C GLU A 38 -10.40 6.83 1.22
N ALA A 39 -10.21 7.38 2.42
CA ALA A 39 -9.42 8.60 2.62
C ALA A 39 -7.97 8.41 2.17
N ILE A 40 -7.35 7.30 2.56
CA ILE A 40 -5.96 6.98 2.21
C ILE A 40 -5.82 6.75 0.70
N GLU A 41 -6.77 6.09 0.04
CA GLU A 41 -6.79 5.96 -1.43
C GLU A 41 -6.83 7.32 -2.13
N LYS A 42 -7.68 8.24 -1.66
CA LYS A 42 -7.78 9.60 -2.21
C LYS A 42 -6.49 10.39 -2.01
N LEU A 43 -5.90 10.32 -0.82
CA LEU A 43 -4.61 10.96 -0.53
C LEU A 43 -3.49 10.36 -1.38
N ASN A 44 -3.47 9.04 -1.57
CA ASN A 44 -2.51 8.35 -2.42
C ASN A 44 -2.60 8.81 -3.88
N MET A 45 -3.81 8.86 -4.46
CA MET A 45 -4.02 9.38 -5.81
C MET A 45 -3.56 10.83 -5.93
N GLN A 46 -3.88 11.68 -4.94
CA GLN A 46 -3.44 13.06 -4.93
C GLN A 46 -1.91 13.18 -4.83
N ALA A 47 -1.26 12.34 -4.00
CA ALA A 47 0.19 12.32 -3.86
C ALA A 47 0.88 11.99 -5.18
N ILE A 48 0.43 10.94 -5.88
CA ILE A 48 0.99 10.52 -7.17
C ILE A 48 0.84 11.64 -8.21
N LEU A 49 -0.33 12.27 -8.30
CA LEU A 49 -0.59 13.35 -9.26
C LEU A 49 0.28 14.57 -8.95
N SER A 50 0.33 14.98 -7.68
CA SER A 50 1.19 16.06 -7.22
C SER A 50 2.66 15.80 -7.49
N ALA A 51 3.17 14.59 -7.25
CA ALA A 51 4.55 14.21 -7.53
C ALA A 51 4.86 14.23 -9.04
N SER A 52 3.95 13.72 -9.87
CA SER A 52 4.09 13.76 -11.33
C SER A 52 4.14 15.18 -11.90
N ALA A 53 3.55 16.16 -11.18
CA ALA A 53 3.53 17.57 -11.54
C ALA A 53 4.61 18.41 -10.81
N GLY A 54 5.37 17.83 -9.88
CA GLY A 54 6.31 18.56 -9.00
C GLY A 54 5.64 19.55 -8.04
N GLN A 55 4.41 19.28 -7.62
CA GLN A 55 3.56 20.14 -6.77
C GLN A 55 3.05 19.42 -5.52
N GLU A 56 3.97 18.80 -4.79
CA GLU A 56 3.73 17.95 -3.61
C GLU A 56 3.72 18.68 -2.25
N GLN A 57 4.13 19.95 -2.25
CA GLN A 57 4.35 20.75 -1.04
C GLN A 57 3.16 20.75 -0.06
N LEU A 58 1.93 20.91 -0.57
CA LEU A 58 0.73 21.00 0.28
C LEU A 58 0.53 19.72 1.10
N LEU A 59 0.57 18.55 0.46
CA LEU A 59 0.31 17.29 1.16
C LEU A 59 1.40 17.00 2.19
N ILE A 60 2.65 17.30 1.86
CA ILE A 60 3.79 17.16 2.77
C ILE A 60 3.60 18.04 4.00
N GLU A 61 3.30 19.33 3.80
CA GLU A 61 3.04 20.27 4.90
C GLU A 61 1.91 19.78 5.79
N LEU A 62 0.79 19.31 5.22
CA LEU A 62 -0.32 18.78 6.01
C LEU A 62 0.11 17.55 6.82
N LEU A 63 0.80 16.58 6.21
CA LEU A 63 1.21 15.35 6.90
C LEU A 63 2.18 15.63 8.06
N VAL A 64 3.11 16.58 7.87
CA VAL A 64 4.06 17.02 8.90
C VAL A 64 3.34 17.83 9.99
N ASN A 65 2.56 18.85 9.61
CA ASN A 65 1.89 19.74 10.56
C ASN A 65 0.89 19.01 11.46
N TYR A 66 0.21 17.99 10.93
CA TYR A 66 -0.73 17.16 11.69
C TYR A 66 -0.09 15.89 12.27
N ALA A 67 1.23 15.73 12.17
CA ALA A 67 2.01 14.60 12.69
C ALA A 67 1.42 13.22 12.30
N LYS A 68 1.12 13.04 11.00
CA LYS A 68 0.38 11.85 10.50
C LYS A 68 1.27 10.73 9.97
N ILE A 69 2.56 10.95 9.82
CA ILE A 69 3.49 9.90 9.38
C ILE A 69 3.55 8.74 10.38
N PRO A 70 3.70 8.96 11.69
CA PRO A 70 3.62 7.88 12.68
C PRO A 70 2.28 7.13 12.61
N THR A 71 1.17 7.86 12.46
CA THR A 71 -0.17 7.27 12.33
C THR A 71 -0.30 6.33 11.13
N LEU A 72 0.26 6.72 9.97
CA LEU A 72 0.24 5.89 8.76
C LEU A 72 1.11 4.64 8.92
N ILE A 73 2.26 4.75 9.60
CA ILE A 73 3.11 3.60 9.89
C ILE A 73 2.43 2.65 10.87
N GLU A 74 1.81 3.15 11.94
CA GLU A 74 1.03 2.34 12.89
C GLU A 74 -0.10 1.57 12.20
N GLU A 75 -0.82 2.22 11.28
CA GLU A 75 -1.88 1.58 10.49
C GLU A 75 -1.30 0.49 9.58
N LEU A 76 -0.16 0.75 8.91
CA LEU A 76 0.54 -0.24 8.08
C LEU A 76 0.89 -1.50 8.88
N ILE A 77 1.51 -1.32 10.05
CA ILE A 77 1.89 -2.43 10.93
C ILE A 77 0.64 -3.15 11.44
N SER A 78 -0.43 -2.44 11.76
CA SER A 78 -1.70 -3.04 12.20
C SER A 78 -2.30 -3.93 11.12
N VAL A 79 -2.36 -3.47 9.86
CA VAL A 79 -2.84 -4.29 8.73
C VAL A 79 -1.94 -5.50 8.51
N GLU A 80 -0.62 -5.33 8.64
CA GLU A 80 0.30 -6.46 8.51
C GLU A 80 0.07 -7.51 9.61
N ILE A 81 -0.10 -7.09 10.87
CA ILE A 81 -0.41 -8.00 11.98
C ILE A 81 -1.73 -8.72 11.71
N TRP A 82 -2.76 -7.99 11.25
CA TRP A 82 -4.05 -8.59 10.90
C TRP A 82 -3.87 -9.69 9.84
N LYS A 83 -3.10 -9.42 8.78
CA LYS A 83 -2.81 -10.38 7.71
C LYS A 83 -2.06 -11.62 8.21
N HIS A 84 -1.15 -11.49 9.17
CA HIS A 84 -0.36 -12.63 9.66
C HIS A 84 -1.04 -13.41 10.80
N LYS A 85 -1.88 -12.75 11.60
CA LYS A 85 -2.44 -13.33 12.84
C LYS A 85 -3.94 -13.59 12.77
N VAL A 86 -4.70 -12.75 12.05
CA VAL A 86 -6.16 -12.86 11.99
C VAL A 86 -6.61 -13.59 10.72
N PHE A 87 -6.07 -13.20 9.57
CA PHE A 87 -6.47 -13.79 8.28
C PHE A 87 -6.31 -15.33 8.21
N PRO A 88 -5.21 -15.95 8.68
CA PRO A 88 -5.08 -17.40 8.66
C PRO A 88 -6.12 -18.12 9.53
N VAL A 89 -6.48 -17.51 10.67
CA VAL A 89 -7.51 -18.04 11.56
C VAL A 89 -8.86 -18.00 10.85
N LEU A 90 -9.20 -16.87 10.21
CA LEU A 90 -10.43 -16.75 9.42
C LEU A 90 -10.53 -17.81 8.32
N CYS A 91 -9.42 -18.15 7.66
CA CYS A 91 -9.39 -19.19 6.63
C CYS A 91 -9.56 -20.63 7.18
N GLN A 92 -9.30 -20.86 8.46
CA GLN A 92 -9.40 -22.18 9.10
C GLN A 92 -10.76 -22.43 9.75
N LEU A 93 -11.58 -21.40 9.91
CA LEU A 93 -12.93 -21.50 10.48
C LEU A 93 -13.88 -22.21 9.50
N GLU A 94 -14.43 -23.35 9.90
CA GLU A 94 -15.35 -24.16 9.07
C GLU A 94 -16.71 -23.45 8.83
N ASP A 95 -17.12 -22.62 9.78
CA ASP A 95 -18.37 -21.84 9.77
C ASP A 95 -18.21 -20.47 9.08
N PHE A 96 -16.98 -20.04 8.79
CA PHE A 96 -16.71 -18.78 8.13
C PHE A 96 -16.92 -18.88 6.61
N LYS A 97 -18.16 -18.66 6.18
CA LYS A 97 -18.57 -18.65 4.76
C LYS A 97 -19.14 -17.27 4.40
N PRO A 98 -18.28 -16.26 4.19
CA PRO A 98 -18.75 -14.92 3.89
C PRO A 98 -19.48 -14.90 2.53
N LYS A 99 -20.56 -14.11 2.45
CA LYS A 99 -21.32 -13.92 1.19
C LYS A 99 -20.48 -13.27 0.09
N SER A 100 -19.44 -12.55 0.46
CA SER A 100 -18.48 -11.91 -0.44
C SER A 100 -17.10 -11.89 0.21
N THR A 101 -16.07 -12.17 -0.57
CA THR A 101 -14.65 -12.06 -0.16
C THR A 101 -14.12 -10.63 -0.29
N PHE A 102 -14.90 -9.71 -0.86
CA PHE A 102 -14.50 -8.32 -1.09
C PHE A 102 -14.02 -7.59 0.17
N PRO A 103 -14.68 -7.71 1.35
CA PRO A 103 -14.18 -7.04 2.57
C PRO A 103 -12.80 -7.51 2.99
N ILE A 104 -12.50 -8.80 2.82
CA ILE A 104 -11.18 -9.37 3.13
C ILE A 104 -10.14 -8.83 2.15
N TYR A 105 -10.47 -8.83 0.86
CA TYR A 105 -9.61 -8.25 -0.17
C TYR A 105 -9.27 -6.80 0.15
N LEU A 106 -10.24 -6.01 0.60
CA LEU A 106 -10.02 -4.60 0.90
C LEU A 106 -9.04 -4.39 2.06
N VAL A 107 -9.10 -5.22 3.10
CA VAL A 107 -8.12 -5.22 4.20
C VAL A 107 -6.72 -5.55 3.68
N LEU A 108 -6.61 -6.56 2.81
CA LEU A 108 -5.32 -6.92 2.21
C LEU A 108 -4.79 -5.83 1.26
N HIS A 109 -5.67 -5.17 0.52
CA HIS A 109 -5.34 -4.09 -0.39
C HIS A 109 -4.85 -2.85 0.36
N HIS A 110 -5.40 -2.57 1.55
CA HIS A 110 -5.06 -1.37 2.31
C HIS A 110 -3.57 -1.22 2.62
N GLU A 111 -2.88 -2.33 2.86
CA GLU A 111 -1.42 -2.36 3.05
C GLU A 111 -0.70 -1.75 1.84
N ALA A 112 -1.12 -2.12 0.62
CA ALA A 112 -0.54 -1.58 -0.61
C ALA A 112 -0.81 -0.08 -0.77
N SER A 113 -2.02 0.38 -0.42
CA SER A 113 -2.40 1.79 -0.46
C SER A 113 -1.52 2.65 0.46
N ILE A 114 -1.28 2.17 1.69
CA ILE A 114 -0.45 2.87 2.66
C ILE A 114 1.01 2.88 2.20
N VAL A 115 1.53 1.74 1.76
CA VAL A 115 2.92 1.65 1.27
C VAL A 115 3.14 2.59 0.09
N ASN A 116 2.22 2.64 -0.87
CA ASN A 116 2.36 3.50 -2.04
C ASN A 116 2.31 5.00 -1.67
N LEU A 117 1.44 5.37 -0.72
CA LEU A 117 1.40 6.73 -0.19
C LEU A 117 2.72 7.08 0.51
N LEU A 118 3.19 6.22 1.43
CA LEU A 118 4.44 6.42 2.15
C LEU A 118 5.64 6.52 1.19
N GLU A 119 5.77 5.59 0.24
CA GLU A 119 6.80 5.61 -0.80
C GLU A 119 6.85 6.95 -1.53
N THR A 120 5.68 7.49 -1.89
CA THR A 120 5.58 8.76 -2.62
C THR A 120 6.04 9.94 -1.75
N VAL A 121 5.69 9.98 -0.46
CA VAL A 121 6.01 11.13 0.40
C VAL A 121 7.40 11.07 1.04
N PHE A 122 7.99 9.87 1.21
CA PHE A 122 9.31 9.69 1.83
C PHE A 122 10.49 10.19 0.97
N PHE A 123 10.24 10.73 -0.22
CA PHE A 123 11.25 11.44 -0.99
C PHE A 123 11.72 12.74 -0.31
N HIS A 124 10.93 13.28 0.62
CA HIS A 124 11.17 14.55 1.28
C HIS A 124 11.75 14.37 2.70
N LYS A 125 12.78 15.16 3.01
CA LYS A 125 13.52 15.04 4.28
C LYS A 125 12.61 15.35 5.49
N GLU A 126 11.69 16.29 5.34
CA GLU A 126 10.73 16.70 6.36
C GLU A 126 9.84 15.52 6.79
N ILE A 127 9.49 14.65 5.84
CA ILE A 127 8.68 13.45 6.09
C ILE A 127 9.49 12.42 6.89
N CYS A 128 10.76 12.22 6.52
CA CYS A 128 11.67 11.34 7.27
C CYS A 128 11.86 11.81 8.71
N GLU A 129 11.98 13.11 8.94
CA GLU A 129 12.11 13.69 10.28
C GLU A 129 10.80 13.55 11.08
N SER A 130 9.65 13.74 10.43
CA SER A 130 8.33 13.58 11.05
C SER A 130 7.96 12.13 11.39
N ALA A 131 8.68 11.14 10.88
CA ALA A 131 8.45 9.73 11.19
C ALA A 131 8.91 9.34 12.61
N GLU A 132 9.78 10.15 13.23
CA GLU A 132 10.27 9.93 14.60
C GLU A 132 10.75 8.48 14.81
N ASP A 133 10.42 7.86 15.94
CA ASP A 133 10.84 6.49 16.27
C ASP A 133 10.13 5.41 15.42
N THR A 134 8.95 5.72 14.87
CA THR A 134 8.17 4.76 14.05
C THR A 134 8.84 4.44 12.73
N ILE A 135 9.84 5.22 12.30
CA ILE A 135 10.65 4.89 11.13
C ILE A 135 11.35 3.53 11.26
N LEU A 136 11.68 3.11 12.50
CA LEU A 136 12.29 1.81 12.75
C LEU A 136 11.34 0.66 12.43
N ASP A 137 10.05 0.82 12.74
CA ASP A 137 9.02 -0.17 12.40
C ASP A 137 8.83 -0.27 10.88
N LEU A 138 8.89 0.86 10.17
CA LEU A 138 8.83 0.89 8.70
C LEU A 138 10.05 0.20 8.07
N ILE A 139 11.25 0.40 8.64
CA ILE A 139 12.47 -0.28 8.18
C ILE A 139 12.39 -1.78 8.42
N ASP A 140 11.94 -2.22 9.61
CA ASP A 140 11.75 -3.65 9.91
C ASP A 140 10.71 -4.29 8.97
N TYR A 141 9.57 -3.62 8.77
CA TYR A 141 8.56 -4.02 7.79
C TYR A 141 9.18 -4.21 6.40
N SER A 142 9.92 -3.20 5.92
CA SER A 142 10.56 -3.22 4.60
C SER A 142 11.58 -4.35 4.48
N TYR A 143 12.40 -4.55 5.51
CA TYR A 143 13.36 -5.64 5.58
C TYR A 143 12.69 -7.01 5.48
N ARG A 144 11.59 -7.23 6.22
CA ARG A 144 10.82 -8.48 6.14
C ARG A 144 10.22 -8.70 4.75
N LYS A 145 9.68 -7.66 4.09
CA LYS A 145 9.18 -7.77 2.71
C LYS A 145 10.29 -8.11 1.71
N LEU A 146 11.44 -7.43 1.79
CA LEU A 146 12.58 -7.68 0.92
C LEU A 146 13.16 -9.09 1.13
N THR A 147 13.23 -9.55 2.38
CA THR A 147 13.68 -10.91 2.70
C THR A 147 12.71 -11.95 2.14
N LEU A 148 11.40 -11.73 2.26
CA LEU A 148 10.38 -12.61 1.65
C LEU A 148 10.55 -12.67 0.14
N LEU A 149 10.73 -11.51 -0.53
CA LEU A 149 10.95 -11.43 -1.97
C LEU A 149 12.24 -12.16 -2.40
N ALA A 150 13.33 -11.98 -1.66
CA ALA A 150 14.60 -12.64 -1.93
C ALA A 150 14.51 -14.17 -1.72
N ALA A 151 13.79 -14.61 -0.68
CA ALA A 151 13.53 -16.02 -0.43
C ALA A 151 12.65 -16.65 -1.53
N TRP A 152 11.64 -15.93 -2.01
CA TRP A 152 10.79 -16.36 -3.14
C TRP A 152 11.62 -16.63 -4.40
N LYS A 153 12.56 -15.74 -4.72
CA LYS A 153 13.48 -15.91 -5.86
C LYS A 153 14.32 -17.20 -5.75
N ARG A 154 14.61 -17.65 -4.54
CA ARG A 154 15.41 -18.86 -4.27
C ARG A 154 14.60 -20.15 -4.32
N LEU A 155 13.28 -20.09 -4.14
CA LEU A 155 12.38 -21.25 -4.13
C LEU A 155 11.81 -21.63 -5.52
N LEU A 156 12.11 -20.87 -6.58
CA LEU A 156 11.80 -21.21 -7.97
C LEU A 156 13.03 -21.74 -8.72
N PRO A 157 13.33 -23.06 -8.70
CA PRO A 157 14.15 -23.68 -9.71
C PRO A 157 13.24 -24.09 -10.89
N PHE A 158 12.87 -23.16 -11.76
CA PHE A 158 12.29 -23.55 -13.05
C PHE A 158 12.81 -22.62 -14.16
N PRO A 159 13.52 -23.15 -15.17
CA PRO A 159 13.79 -22.37 -16.37
C PRO A 159 12.45 -22.07 -17.04
N LEU A 160 12.21 -20.81 -17.39
CA LEU A 160 11.12 -20.47 -18.30
C LEU A 160 11.25 -21.39 -19.53
N PRO A 161 10.20 -22.10 -19.96
CA PRO A 161 10.27 -22.83 -21.20
C PRO A 161 10.54 -21.81 -22.30
N VAL A 162 11.76 -21.83 -22.83
CA VAL A 162 12.09 -21.17 -24.08
C VAL A 162 11.17 -21.81 -25.09
N TYR A 163 10.16 -21.07 -25.53
CA TYR A 163 9.33 -21.50 -26.65
C TYR A 163 10.27 -21.59 -27.85
N SER A 164 10.76 -22.80 -28.13
CA SER A 164 11.58 -23.09 -29.30
C SER A 164 10.74 -22.75 -30.52
N ARG A 165 11.07 -21.64 -31.18
CA ARG A 165 10.62 -21.39 -32.55
C ARG A 165 11.03 -22.60 -33.38
N PRO A 166 10.12 -23.26 -34.11
CA PRO A 166 10.54 -24.24 -35.10
C PRO A 166 11.20 -23.47 -36.26
N GLN A 167 12.53 -23.37 -36.23
CA GLN A 167 13.35 -23.44 -37.44
C GLN A 167 13.65 -24.94 -37.59
N GLY A 168 13.32 -25.67 -38.63
CA GLY A 168 12.85 -25.42 -39.99
C GLY A 168 13.36 -26.62 -40.77
N GLU A 169 12.61 -27.18 -41.73
CA GLU A 169 13.21 -28.08 -42.72
C GLU A 169 12.43 -28.05 -44.03
N LEU A 170 13.16 -27.68 -45.07
CA LEU A 170 12.82 -27.77 -46.48
C LEU A 170 13.00 -29.23 -46.97
N VAL A 171 12.67 -29.45 -48.24
CA VAL A 171 12.85 -30.67 -49.10
C VAL A 171 11.57 -31.51 -49.16
N GLY A 172 10.98 -31.86 -50.31
CA GLY A 172 11.28 -31.69 -51.72
C GLY A 172 10.43 -32.69 -52.54
N GLY A 173 10.09 -32.33 -53.78
CA GLY A 173 9.82 -33.23 -54.93
C GLY A 173 8.71 -34.29 -54.84
N GLY A 174 7.67 -34.10 -55.69
CA GLY A 174 6.68 -35.11 -56.08
C GLY A 174 5.69 -34.52 -57.06
#